data_AF-A0A1F4BDZ1-F1
#
_entry.id   AF-A0A1F4BDZ1-F1
#
_cell.length_a   1.000
_cell.length_b   1.000
_cell.length_c   1.000
_cell.angle_alpha   90.00
_cell.angle_beta   90.00
_cell.angle_gamma   90.00
#
_symmetry.space_group_name_H-M   'P 1'
#
loop_
_entity.id
_entity.type
_entity.pdbx_description
1 polymer ?
#
loop_
_entity_poly.entity_id
_entity_poly.type
_entity_poly.pdbx_seq_one_letter_code
_entity_poly.pdbx_strand_id
1 'polypeptide(L)'
;MLVERKLGYWAEQTEIQARIVAAWSSYAEGRKDEALAAMRAAADREDQTEKHAVVPGPLMPARELYGDMLIEAGRPSQALPQYEASIGKEPNRFRGLYGAALAAERSGDRARARVHYEKLASVTSGSPGSWAELKRVRDQIASR
;
A
#
# COMPACT_ATOMS: atom_id res chain seq x y z
N MET A 1 3.10 -15.65 -25.05
CA MET A 1 4.38 -14.89 -25.05
C MET A 1 5.23 -15.05 -23.77
N LEU A 2 4.73 -14.78 -22.54
CA LEU A 2 5.54 -14.96 -21.29
C LEU A 2 5.46 -16.37 -20.68
N VAL A 3 4.28 -17.00 -20.69
CA VAL A 3 4.07 -18.36 -20.17
C VAL A 3 4.89 -19.39 -20.95
N GLU A 4 4.94 -19.24 -22.28
CA GLU A 4 5.73 -20.09 -23.19
C GLU A 4 7.25 -20.01 -22.94
N ARG A 5 7.72 -18.95 -22.27
CA ARG A 5 9.14 -18.74 -21.95
C ARG A 5 9.53 -19.22 -20.55
N LYS A 6 8.67 -19.98 -19.87
CA LYS A 6 8.83 -20.40 -18.46
C LYS A 6 8.94 -19.24 -17.46
N LEU A 7 8.43 -18.05 -17.82
CA LEU A 7 8.41 -16.87 -16.96
C LEU A 7 7.05 -16.71 -16.26
N GLY A 8 6.52 -17.80 -15.69
CA GLY A 8 5.18 -17.84 -15.11
C GLY A 8 4.95 -16.77 -14.03
N TYR A 9 5.96 -16.53 -13.17
CA TYR A 9 5.93 -15.45 -12.19
C TYR A 9 5.71 -14.07 -12.83
N TRP A 10 6.43 -13.75 -13.91
CA TRP A 10 6.32 -12.44 -14.57
C TRP A 10 5.01 -12.26 -15.33
N ALA A 11 4.49 -13.35 -15.90
CA ALA A 11 3.15 -13.33 -16.49
C ALA A 11 2.11 -13.00 -15.41
N GLU A 12 2.23 -13.64 -14.25
CA GLU A 12 1.33 -13.44 -13.13
C GLU A 12 1.42 -12.02 -12.54
N GLN A 13 2.64 -11.51 -12.31
CA GLN A 13 2.85 -10.14 -11.84
C GLN A 13 2.33 -9.10 -12.84
N THR A 14 2.53 -9.32 -14.14
CA THR A 14 2.02 -8.41 -15.18
C THR A 14 0.50 -8.38 -15.19
N GLU A 15 -0.13 -9.55 -15.06
CA GLU A 15 -1.59 -9.67 -14.98
C GLU A 15 -2.16 -8.99 -13.73
N ILE A 16 -1.51 -9.15 -12.58
CA ILE A 16 -1.88 -8.44 -11.34
C ILE A 16 -1.82 -6.93 -11.55
N GLN A 17 -0.73 -6.41 -12.11
CA GLN A 17 -0.57 -4.97 -12.35
C GLN A 17 -1.59 -4.44 -13.37
N ALA A 18 -1.91 -5.21 -14.42
CA ALA A 18 -2.96 -4.85 -15.38
C ALA A 18 -4.34 -4.74 -14.70
N ARG A 19 -4.66 -5.68 -13.80
CA ARG A 19 -5.91 -5.65 -13.01
C ARG A 19 -5.98 -4.46 -12.06
N ILE A 20 -4.88 -4.14 -11.40
CA ILE A 20 -4.76 -2.96 -10.53
C ILE A 20 -5.05 -1.68 -11.31
N VAL A 21 -4.44 -1.52 -12.49
CA VAL A 21 -4.68 -0.35 -13.36
C VAL A 21 -6.15 -0.30 -13.78
N ALA A 22 -6.72 -1.41 -14.23
CA ALA A 22 -8.13 -1.48 -14.63
C ALA A 22 -9.11 -1.15 -13.47
N ALA A 23 -8.79 -1.58 -12.25
CA ALA A 23 -9.57 -1.25 -11.06
C ALA A 23 -9.51 0.25 -10.74
N TRP A 24 -8.31 0.86 -10.78
CA TRP A 24 -8.18 2.32 -10.60
C TRP A 24 -8.88 3.13 -11.70
N SER A 25 -8.80 2.70 -12.95
CA SER A 25 -9.55 3.33 -14.06
C SER A 25 -11.06 3.26 -13.81
N SER A 26 -11.57 2.09 -13.41
CA SER A 26 -12.99 1.91 -13.09
C SER A 26 -13.43 2.77 -11.91
N TYR A 27 -12.56 2.94 -10.90
CA TYR A 27 -12.82 3.82 -9.77
C TYR A 27 -12.96 5.28 -10.21
N ALA A 28 -12.03 5.75 -11.06
CA ALA A 28 -12.07 7.09 -11.63
C ALA A 28 -13.31 7.34 -12.52
N GLU A 29 -13.81 6.30 -13.19
CA GLU A 29 -15.04 6.33 -13.98
C GLU A 29 -16.33 6.26 -13.12
N GLY A 30 -16.21 6.23 -11.80
CA GLY A 30 -17.33 6.23 -10.86
C GLY A 30 -17.89 4.86 -10.51
N ARG A 31 -17.37 3.77 -11.08
CA ARG A 31 -17.75 2.38 -10.74
C ARG A 31 -17.05 1.92 -9.46
N LYS A 32 -17.31 2.62 -8.36
CA LYS A 32 -16.52 2.52 -7.11
C LYS A 32 -16.57 1.14 -6.46
N ASP A 33 -17.75 0.53 -6.32
CA ASP A 33 -17.89 -0.76 -5.64
C ASP A 33 -17.25 -1.90 -6.45
N GLU A 34 -17.43 -1.88 -7.77
CA GLU A 34 -16.78 -2.82 -8.68
C GLU A 34 -15.25 -2.69 -8.61
N ALA A 35 -14.75 -1.45 -8.66
CA ALA A 35 -13.32 -1.18 -8.55
C ALA A 35 -12.72 -1.65 -7.23
N LEU A 36 -13.42 -1.43 -6.11
CA LEU A 36 -12.98 -1.93 -4.79
C LEU A 36 -12.93 -3.45 -4.73
N ALA A 37 -13.93 -4.13 -5.31
CA ALA A 37 -13.94 -5.59 -5.40
C ALA A 37 -12.80 -6.11 -6.29
N ALA A 38 -12.58 -5.49 -7.44
CA ALA A 38 -11.49 -5.84 -8.37
C ALA A 38 -10.11 -5.60 -7.75
N MET A 39 -9.93 -4.49 -7.04
CA MET A 39 -8.68 -4.16 -6.36
C MET A 39 -8.37 -5.15 -5.23
N ARG A 40 -9.39 -5.52 -4.43
CA ARG A 40 -9.24 -6.57 -3.43
C ARG A 40 -8.81 -7.89 -4.07
N ALA A 41 -9.45 -8.30 -5.16
CA ALA A 41 -9.12 -9.54 -5.85
C ALA A 41 -7.68 -9.53 -6.40
N ALA A 42 -7.20 -8.39 -6.92
CA ALA A 42 -5.83 -8.24 -7.36
C ALA A 42 -4.83 -8.36 -6.20
N ALA A 43 -5.13 -7.75 -5.05
CA ALA A 43 -4.31 -7.86 -3.86
C ALA A 43 -4.28 -9.28 -3.27
N ASP A 44 -5.43 -9.95 -3.21
CA ASP A 44 -5.53 -11.35 -2.78
C ASP A 44 -4.74 -12.29 -3.73
N ARG A 45 -4.69 -11.95 -5.03
CA ARG A 45 -3.94 -12.69 -6.05
C ARG A 45 -2.44 -12.49 -5.91
N GLU A 46 -1.97 -11.27 -5.70
CA GLU A 46 -0.56 -11.00 -5.40
C GLU A 46 -0.10 -11.74 -4.13
N ASP A 47 -0.97 -11.81 -3.12
CA ASP A 47 -0.66 -12.53 -1.87
C ASP A 47 -0.41 -14.03 -2.06
N GLN A 48 -0.98 -14.62 -3.12
CA GLN A 48 -0.80 -16.03 -3.49
C GLN A 48 0.46 -16.27 -4.32
N THR A 49 1.15 -15.21 -4.74
CA THR A 49 2.42 -15.35 -5.45
C THR A 49 3.56 -15.51 -4.45
N GLU A 50 4.41 -16.52 -4.67
CA GLU A 50 5.64 -16.65 -3.90
C GLU A 50 6.60 -15.53 -4.28
N LYS A 51 7.27 -14.95 -3.26
CA LYS A 51 8.35 -13.99 -3.48
C LYS A 51 9.46 -14.66 -4.28
N HIS A 52 9.69 -14.22 -5.52
CA HIS A 52 10.73 -14.80 -6.37
C HIS A 52 12.12 -14.54 -5.78
N ALA A 53 12.92 -15.59 -5.57
CA ALA A 53 14.20 -15.52 -4.86
C ALA A 53 15.25 -14.56 -5.47
N VAL A 54 15.10 -14.23 -6.76
CA VAL A 54 16.08 -13.46 -7.55
C VAL A 54 15.63 -12.01 -7.81
N VAL A 55 14.35 -11.68 -7.64
CA VAL A 55 13.80 -10.38 -8.04
C VAL A 55 13.44 -9.59 -6.78
N PRO A 56 13.77 -8.28 -6.71
CA PRO A 56 13.19 -7.42 -5.68
C PRO A 56 11.66 -7.50 -5.71
N GLY A 57 11.02 -7.28 -4.55
CA GLY A 57 9.56 -7.31 -4.42
C GLY A 57 8.84 -6.36 -5.40
N PRO A 58 7.52 -6.49 -5.57
CA PRO A 58 6.72 -5.62 -6.43
C PRO A 58 7.08 -4.14 -6.28
N LEU A 59 7.07 -3.40 -7.41
CA LEU A 59 7.36 -1.96 -7.42
C LEU A 59 6.40 -1.19 -6.48
N MET A 60 5.12 -1.57 -6.50
CA MET A 60 4.13 -1.18 -5.51
C MET A 60 3.28 -2.41 -5.14
N PRO A 61 3.28 -2.82 -3.86
CA PRO A 61 2.41 -3.89 -3.40
C PRO A 61 0.95 -3.56 -3.67
N ALA A 62 0.21 -4.51 -4.21
CA ALA A 62 -1.22 -4.41 -4.49
C ALA A 62 -2.02 -4.07 -3.22
N ARG A 63 -1.57 -4.54 -2.05
CA ARG A 63 -2.14 -4.20 -0.74
C ARG A 63 -2.03 -2.70 -0.42
N GLU A 64 -0.92 -2.05 -0.75
CA GLU A 64 -0.78 -0.60 -0.55
C GLU A 64 -1.75 0.16 -1.46
N LEU A 65 -1.88 -0.26 -2.73
CA LEU A 65 -2.79 0.36 -3.69
C LEU A 65 -4.27 0.14 -3.34
N TYR A 66 -4.60 -1.01 -2.77
CA TYR A 66 -5.94 -1.23 -2.22
C TYR A 66 -6.19 -0.34 -1.01
N GLY A 67 -5.21 -0.19 -0.11
CA GLY A 67 -5.26 0.76 0.99
C GLY A 67 -5.53 2.19 0.51
N ASP A 68 -4.84 2.63 -0.54
CA ASP A 68 -5.01 3.97 -1.11
C ASP A 68 -6.44 4.17 -1.66
N MET A 69 -6.98 3.19 -2.39
CA MET A 69 -8.35 3.26 -2.92
C MET A 69 -9.38 3.29 -1.79
N LEU A 70 -9.16 2.53 -0.71
CA LEU A 70 -10.02 2.57 0.47
C LEU A 70 -9.96 3.93 1.18
N ILE A 71 -8.80 4.57 1.22
CA ILE A 71 -8.65 5.93 1.74
C ILE A 71 -9.44 6.94 0.90
N GLU A 72 -9.34 6.86 -0.44
CA GLU A 72 -10.13 7.69 -1.34
C GLU A 72 -11.64 7.43 -1.23
N ALA A 73 -12.02 6.20 -0.90
CA ALA A 73 -13.41 5.81 -0.66
C ALA A 73 -13.93 6.22 0.73
N GLY A 74 -13.12 6.89 1.56
CA GLY A 74 -13.51 7.27 2.92
C GLY A 74 -13.63 6.08 3.89
N ARG A 75 -12.90 4.99 3.63
CA ARG A 75 -12.89 3.74 4.42
C ARG A 75 -11.55 3.52 5.15
N PRO A 76 -11.04 4.48 5.95
CA PRO A 76 -9.70 4.41 6.55
C PRO A 76 -9.53 3.20 7.49
N SER A 77 -10.57 2.81 8.22
CA SER A 77 -10.54 1.66 9.12
C SER A 77 -10.30 0.34 8.39
N GLN A 78 -10.66 0.26 7.11
CA GLN A 78 -10.44 -0.90 6.27
C GLN A 78 -9.11 -0.82 5.50
N ALA A 79 -8.59 0.39 5.28
CA ALA A 79 -7.30 0.61 4.63
C ALA A 79 -6.13 0.20 5.54
N LEU A 80 -6.21 0.50 6.85
CA LEU A 80 -5.17 0.18 7.82
C LEU A 80 -4.66 -1.27 7.74
N PRO A 81 -5.52 -2.32 7.81
CA PRO A 81 -5.04 -3.69 7.72
C PRO A 81 -4.39 -4.04 6.37
N GLN A 82 -4.69 -3.32 5.28
CA GLN A 82 -4.03 -3.56 3.99
C GLN A 82 -2.58 -3.07 4.02
N TYR A 83 -2.35 -1.87 4.56
CA TYR A 83 -0.98 -1.38 4.75
C TYR A 83 -0.21 -2.23 5.76
N GLU A 84 -0.82 -2.67 6.86
CA GLU A 84 -0.18 -3.55 7.84
C GLU A 84 0.20 -4.91 7.25
N ALA A 85 -0.65 -5.49 6.38
CA ALA A 85 -0.32 -6.70 5.64
C ALA A 85 0.90 -6.49 4.70
N SER A 86 0.95 -5.36 3.99
CA SER A 86 2.12 -5.00 3.16
C SER A 86 3.38 -4.86 4.01
N ILE A 87 3.32 -4.13 5.13
CA ILE A 87 4.46 -3.93 6.05
C ILE A 87 5.01 -5.26 6.57
N GLY A 88 4.14 -6.23 6.84
CA GLY A 88 4.57 -7.57 7.28
C GLY A 88 5.41 -8.31 6.25
N LYS A 89 5.12 -8.13 4.95
CA LYS A 89 5.87 -8.76 3.84
C LYS A 89 7.07 -7.92 3.39
N GLU A 90 6.92 -6.61 3.40
CA GLU A 90 7.89 -5.64 2.90
C GLU A 90 8.12 -4.52 3.94
N PRO A 91 8.88 -4.82 5.01
CA PRO A 91 9.06 -3.89 6.11
C PRO A 91 9.86 -2.65 5.69
N ASN A 92 9.63 -1.54 6.41
CA ASN A 92 10.36 -0.28 6.27
C ASN A 92 10.15 0.47 4.94
N ARG A 93 9.14 0.13 4.13
CA ARG A 93 8.76 0.96 2.98
C ARG A 93 8.04 2.23 3.45
N PHE A 94 8.49 3.37 2.93
CA PHE A 94 7.91 4.67 3.25
C PHE A 94 6.40 4.71 3.01
N ARG A 95 5.95 4.27 1.81
CA ARG A 95 4.53 4.34 1.40
C ARG A 95 3.64 3.51 2.30
N GLY A 96 4.01 2.25 2.58
CA GLY A 96 3.27 1.38 3.49
C GLY A 96 3.14 1.97 4.90
N LEU A 97 4.25 2.45 5.47
CA LEU A 97 4.26 3.06 6.81
C LEU A 97 3.45 4.37 6.87
N TYR A 98 3.58 5.24 5.88
CA TYR A 98 2.83 6.49 5.81
C TYR A 98 1.33 6.25 5.62
N GLY A 99 0.97 5.33 4.72
CA GLY A 99 -0.41 4.92 4.49
C GLY A 99 -1.05 4.33 5.74
N ALA A 100 -0.36 3.43 6.45
CA ALA A 100 -0.82 2.87 7.72
C ALA A 100 -1.04 3.96 8.78
N ALA A 101 -0.08 4.88 8.94
CA ALA A 101 -0.19 5.97 9.90
C ALA A 101 -1.39 6.88 9.59
N LEU A 102 -1.57 7.26 8.31
CA LEU A 102 -2.67 8.09 7.86
C LEU A 102 -4.03 7.39 8.00
N ALA A 103 -4.10 6.09 7.69
CA ALA A 103 -5.31 5.29 7.84
C ALA A 103 -5.72 5.16 9.31
N ALA A 104 -4.77 4.91 10.20
CA ALA A 104 -5.01 4.88 11.64
C ALA A 104 -5.45 6.25 12.17
N GLU A 105 -4.80 7.34 11.74
CA GLU A 105 -5.18 8.71 12.12
C GLU A 105 -6.63 9.02 11.70
N ARG A 106 -6.96 8.78 10.42
CA ARG A 106 -8.29 9.07 9.86
C ARG A 106 -9.39 8.17 10.39
N SER A 107 -9.06 7.00 10.93
CA SER A 107 -10.01 6.11 11.61
C SER A 107 -10.12 6.38 13.12
N GLY A 108 -9.33 7.33 13.66
CA GLY A 108 -9.34 7.69 15.07
C GLY A 108 -8.48 6.80 15.98
N ASP A 109 -7.78 5.80 15.42
CA ASP A 109 -6.86 4.94 16.17
C ASP A 109 -5.51 5.66 16.39
N ARG A 110 -5.52 6.60 17.35
CA ARG A 110 -4.33 7.40 17.70
C ARG A 110 -3.15 6.55 18.14
N ALA A 111 -3.40 5.42 18.79
CA ALA A 111 -2.35 4.53 19.28
C ALA A 111 -1.58 3.92 18.10
N ARG A 112 -2.28 3.31 17.13
CA ARG A 112 -1.64 2.76 15.94
C ARG A 112 -1.06 3.82 15.02
N ALA A 113 -1.72 4.98 14.89
CA ALA A 113 -1.19 6.10 14.12
C ALA A 113 0.19 6.52 14.64
N ARG A 114 0.33 6.65 15.97
CA ARG A 114 1.59 6.98 16.61
C ARG A 114 2.68 5.94 16.33
N VAL A 115 2.38 4.65 16.51
CA VAL A 115 3.34 3.57 16.26
C VAL A 115 3.89 3.64 14.83
N HIS A 116 3.00 3.80 13.84
CA HIS A 116 3.39 3.86 12.43
C HIS A 116 4.16 5.16 12.10
N TYR A 117 3.79 6.31 12.67
CA TYR A 117 4.52 7.57 12.50
C TYR A 117 5.92 7.54 13.14
N GLU A 118 6.07 6.99 14.35
CA GLU A 118 7.37 6.83 15.00
C GLU A 118 8.28 5.89 14.19
N LYS A 119 7.71 4.78 13.69
CA LYS A 119 8.45 3.87 12.80
C LYS A 119 8.87 4.57 11.51
N LEU A 120 7.97 5.34 10.89
CA LEU A 120 8.27 6.12 9.69
C LEU A 120 9.39 7.13 9.92
N ALA A 121 9.36 7.88 11.02
CA ALA A 121 10.42 8.81 11.36
C ALA A 121 11.78 8.12 11.57
N SER A 122 11.79 6.92 12.18
CA SER A 122 13.03 6.17 12.34
C SER A 122 13.69 5.83 11.01
N VAL A 123 12.90 5.41 10.00
CA VAL A 123 13.42 5.02 8.68
C VAL A 123 13.75 6.22 7.79
N THR A 124 13.23 7.41 8.11
CA THR A 124 13.49 8.66 7.36
C THR A 124 14.45 9.62 8.07
N SER A 125 15.04 9.22 9.20
CA SER A 125 15.85 10.08 10.07
C SER A 125 17.05 10.75 9.39
N GLY A 126 17.57 10.18 8.30
CA GLY A 126 18.65 10.77 7.49
C GLY A 126 18.19 11.55 6.24
N SER A 127 16.88 11.71 6.01
CA SER A 127 16.38 12.39 4.81
C SER A 127 16.28 13.90 5.01
N PRO A 128 16.96 14.73 4.20
CA PRO A 128 16.87 16.19 4.29
C PRO A 128 15.55 16.77 3.73
N GLY A 129 14.58 15.90 3.41
CA GLY A 129 13.45 16.25 2.57
C GLY A 129 12.41 17.19 3.18
N SER A 130 11.93 18.13 2.37
CA SER A 130 10.85 19.08 2.64
C SER A 130 9.45 18.58 2.25
N TRP A 131 9.31 17.28 1.93
CA TRP A 131 8.04 16.65 1.55
C TRP A 131 6.95 16.91 2.60
N ALA A 132 5.73 17.21 2.15
CA ALA A 132 4.60 17.52 3.03
C ALA A 132 4.32 16.37 4.01
N GLU A 133 4.57 15.14 3.57
CA GLU A 133 4.47 13.92 4.35
C GLU A 133 5.48 13.90 5.50
N LEU A 134 6.74 14.25 5.25
CA LEU A 134 7.77 14.33 6.32
C LEU A 134 7.49 15.48 7.29
N LYS A 135 6.91 16.59 6.80
CA LYS A 135 6.42 17.65 7.68
C LYS A 135 5.32 17.10 8.61
N ARG A 136 4.34 16.39 8.08
CA ARG A 136 3.25 15.79 8.87
C ARG A 136 3.77 14.77 9.90
N VAL A 137 4.74 13.95 9.52
CA VAL A 137 5.41 13.02 10.44
C VAL A 137 6.03 13.77 11.61
N ARG A 138 6.79 14.85 11.35
CA ARG A 138 7.39 15.68 12.39
C ARG A 138 6.34 16.35 13.28
N ASP A 139 5.32 16.94 12.67
CA ASP A 139 4.23 17.61 13.40
C ASP A 139 3.54 16.63 14.37
N GLN A 140 3.29 15.39 13.93
CA GLN A 140 2.67 14.38 14.79
C GLN A 140 3.56 13.94 15.95
N ILE A 141 4.87 13.78 15.72
CA ILE A 141 5.81 13.42 16.79
C ILE A 141 6.00 14.58 17.79
N ALA A 142 5.94 15.81 17.32
CA ALA A 142 6.10 17.01 18.14
C ALA A 142 4.87 17.35 18.99
N SER A 143 3.67 16.86 18.62
CA SER A 143 2.41 17.08 19.36
C SER A 143 2.26 16.29 20.68
N ARG A 144 3.40 15.91 21.29
CA ARG A 144 3.51 15.18 22.56
C ARG A 144 3.15 16.03 23.77
#